data_AF-A0A9P9P9G7-F1
#
_entry.id   AF-A0A9P9P9G7-F1
#
_cell.length_a   1.000
_cell.length_b   1.000
_cell.length_c   1.000
_cell.angle_alpha   90.00
_cell.angle_beta   90.00
_cell.angle_gamma   90.00
#
_symmetry.space_group_name_H-M   'P 1'
#
loop_
_entity.id
_entity.type
_entity.pdbx_description
1 polymer ?
#
loop_
_entity_poly.entity_id
_entity_poly.type
_entity_poly.pdbx_seq_one_letter_code
_entity_poly.pdbx_strand_id
1 'polypeptide(L)'
;MAVCSSATALPPSDSTSRSRHIIQLPIFREMNQYVAEIGVVTPPQKINMTADVGSASTWLLAPEATNQATGQRFNHSASTTTNLTR
;
A
#
# COMPACT_ATOMS: atom_id res chain seq x y z
N MET A 1 42.68 2.33 33.59
CA MET A 1 42.34 3.64 33.02
C MET A 1 40.93 3.56 32.46
N ALA A 2 39.99 4.35 32.99
CA ALA A 2 38.60 4.40 32.51
C ALA A 2 38.38 5.73 31.80
N VAL A 3 37.87 5.70 30.57
CA VAL A 3 37.56 6.89 29.78
C VAL A 3 36.05 7.12 29.85
N CYS A 4 35.64 8.22 30.47
CA CYS A 4 34.26 8.71 30.40
C CYS A 4 34.12 9.56 29.13
N SER A 5 33.31 9.13 28.16
CA SER A 5 32.94 9.97 27.02
C SER A 5 31.68 10.77 27.36
N SER A 6 31.80 12.10 27.31
CA SER A 6 30.70 13.05 27.50
C SER A 6 29.74 13.02 26.31
N ALA A 7 28.43 12.91 26.59
CA ALA A 7 27.38 12.97 25.58
C ALA A 7 27.10 14.42 25.14
N THR A 8 27.20 14.68 23.84
CA THR A 8 26.72 15.92 23.21
C THR A 8 25.19 15.91 23.15
N ALA A 9 24.54 16.92 23.73
CA ALA A 9 23.08 17.04 23.74
C ALA A 9 22.53 17.35 22.33
N LEU A 10 21.50 16.59 21.91
CA LEU A 10 20.74 16.84 20.68
C LEU A 10 19.86 18.09 20.84
N PRO A 11 19.60 18.84 19.75
CA PRO A 11 18.73 20.00 19.79
C PRO A 11 17.29 19.60 20.17
N PRO A 12 16.53 20.50 20.83
CA PRO A 12 15.17 20.20 21.27
C PRO A 12 14.29 19.90 20.07
N SER A 13 13.63 18.73 20.12
CA SER A 13 12.61 18.36 19.15
C SER A 13 11.41 19.28 19.36
N ASP A 14 11.20 20.21 18.43
CA ASP A 14 10.04 21.07 18.40
C ASP A 14 8.78 20.20 18.20
N SER A 15 8.06 19.95 19.29
CA SER A 15 6.87 19.10 19.32
C SER A 15 5.66 19.89 18.83
N THR A 16 5.66 20.30 17.56
CA THR A 16 4.40 20.60 16.89
C THR A 16 3.66 19.28 16.72
N SER A 17 2.65 19.07 17.58
CA SER A 17 1.73 17.93 17.54
C SER A 17 1.01 17.91 16.19
N ARG A 18 1.60 17.25 15.20
CA ARG A 18 0.89 16.91 13.97
C ARG A 18 -0.18 15.91 14.36
N SER A 19 -1.44 16.37 14.36
CA SER A 19 -2.61 15.50 14.47
C SER A 19 -2.41 14.31 13.53
N ARG A 20 -2.29 13.10 14.08
CA ARG A 20 -2.06 11.91 13.27
C ARG A 20 -3.34 11.65 12.48
N HIS A 21 -3.28 11.82 11.17
CA HIS A 21 -4.36 11.43 10.28
C HIS A 21 -4.34 9.90 10.14
N ILE A 22 -5.15 9.22 10.96
CA ILE A 22 -5.23 7.75 10.99
C ILE A 22 -6.39 7.32 10.09
N ILE A 23 -6.06 6.58 9.03
CA ILE A 23 -7.04 5.89 8.17
C ILE A 23 -7.05 4.43 8.58
N GLN A 24 -8.22 3.90 8.95
CA GLN A 24 -8.41 2.48 9.24
C GLN A 24 -8.95 1.78 8.00
N LEU A 25 -8.25 0.75 7.53
CA LEU A 25 -8.68 -0.10 6.42
C LEU A 25 -8.94 -1.52 6.95
N PRO A 26 -10.18 -2.04 6.86
CA PRO A 26 -10.47 -3.39 7.31
C PRO A 26 -9.73 -4.42 6.46
N ILE A 27 -9.10 -5.38 7.13
CA ILE A 27 -8.52 -6.58 6.51
C ILE A 27 -9.31 -7.81 6.94
N PHE A 28 -9.47 -8.77 6.04
CA PHE A 28 -10.10 -10.05 6.32
C PHE A 28 -9.22 -11.20 5.83
N ARG A 29 -9.44 -12.39 6.37
CA ARG A 29 -8.70 -13.59 5.99
C ARG A 29 -9.38 -14.24 4.79
N GLU A 30 -8.61 -14.51 3.74
CA GLU A 30 -9.04 -15.27 2.56
C GLU A 30 -8.01 -16.37 2.30
N MET A 31 -8.45 -17.63 2.41
CA MET A 31 -7.56 -18.82 2.37
C MET A 31 -6.36 -18.67 3.35
N ASN A 32 -5.15 -18.52 2.83
CA ASN A 32 -3.89 -18.42 3.57
C ASN A 32 -3.32 -16.99 3.62
N GLN A 33 -4.13 -15.97 3.29
CA GLN A 33 -3.69 -14.59 3.15
C GLN A 33 -4.63 -13.62 3.90
N TYR A 34 -4.11 -12.43 4.20
CA TYR A 34 -4.92 -11.30 4.63
C TYR A 34 -5.09 -10.34 3.47
N VAL A 35 -6.33 -9.98 3.19
CA VAL A 35 -6.71 -9.13 2.06
C VAL A 35 -7.48 -7.92 2.54
N ALA A 36 -7.38 -6.82 1.80
CA ALA A 36 -8.19 -5.62 1.95
C ALA A 36 -8.91 -5.32 0.63
N GLU A 37 -10.14 -4.80 0.71
CA GLU A 37 -10.79 -4.21 -0.46
C GLU A 37 -10.22 -2.81 -0.69
N ILE A 38 -9.65 -2.58 -1.88
CA ILE A 38 -9.17 -1.27 -2.31
C ILE A 38 -9.84 -0.85 -3.61
N GLY A 39 -10.16 0.44 -3.73
CA GLY A 39 -10.61 1.03 -4.98
C GLY A 39 -9.42 1.56 -5.75
N VAL A 40 -9.23 1.08 -6.98
CA VAL A 40 -8.22 1.62 -7.90
C VAL A 40 -8.92 2.40 -9.02
N VAL A 41 -8.21 3.39 -9.56
CA VAL A 41 -8.61 4.20 -10.72
C VAL A 41 -9.91 5.02 -10.56
N THR A 42 -10.30 5.72 -11.65
CA THR A 42 -11.55 6.49 -11.72
C THR A 42 -12.39 6.06 -12.92
N PRO A 43 -13.69 5.76 -12.75
CA PRO A 43 -14.36 5.53 -11.47
C PRO A 43 -13.75 4.34 -10.71
N PRO A 44 -13.84 4.27 -9.37
CA PRO A 44 -13.18 3.22 -8.59
C PRO A 44 -13.62 1.81 -9.00
N GLN A 45 -12.65 0.99 -9.39
CA GLN A 45 -12.80 -0.45 -9.57
C GLN A 45 -12.31 -1.14 -8.29
N LYS A 46 -13.20 -1.83 -7.58
CA LYS A 46 -12.91 -2.49 -6.31
C LYS A 46 -12.22 -3.83 -6.53
N ILE A 47 -11.15 -4.08 -5.78
CA ILE A 47 -10.38 -5.31 -5.82
C ILE A 47 -9.99 -5.77 -4.41
N ASN A 48 -9.92 -7.08 -4.21
CA ASN A 48 -9.31 -7.66 -3.01
C ASN A 48 -7.81 -7.80 -3.24
N MET A 49 -7.01 -7.08 -2.45
CA MET A 49 -5.56 -7.12 -2.57
C MET A 49 -4.93 -7.71 -1.31
N THR A 50 -3.96 -8.60 -1.49
CA THR A 50 -3.16 -9.17 -0.41
C THR A 50 -2.29 -8.10 0.24
N ALA A 51 -2.33 -8.02 1.56
CA ALA A 51 -1.41 -7.18 2.34
C ALA A 51 -0.06 -7.91 2.47
N ASP A 52 0.89 -7.56 1.59
CA ASP A 52 2.24 -8.12 1.57
C ASP A 52 3.28 -7.07 1.98
N VAL A 53 3.78 -7.18 3.21
CA VAL A 53 4.85 -6.32 3.74
C VAL A 53 6.25 -6.83 3.37
N GLY A 54 6.35 -8.00 2.74
CA GLY A 54 7.61 -8.61 2.30
C GLY A 54 8.08 -8.15 0.92
N SER A 55 7.29 -7.33 0.21
CA SER A 55 7.61 -6.79 -1.11
C SER A 55 7.37 -5.27 -1.17
N ALA A 56 7.82 -4.66 -2.27
CA ALA A 56 7.73 -3.20 -2.49
C ALA A 56 6.94 -2.85 -3.75
N SER A 57 6.20 -3.79 -4.32
CA SER A 57 5.48 -3.61 -5.59
C SER A 57 4.02 -4.02 -5.47
N THR A 58 3.15 -3.16 -5.97
CA THR A 58 1.72 -3.41 -6.15
C THR A 58 1.49 -3.81 -7.59
N TRP A 59 0.77 -4.91 -7.82
CA TRP A 59 0.44 -5.37 -9.15
C TRP A 59 -1.02 -5.83 -9.20
N LEU A 60 -1.63 -5.66 -10.37
CA LEU A 60 -3.02 -5.98 -10.63
C LEU A 60 -3.10 -6.92 -11.83
N LEU A 61 -4.12 -7.77 -11.86
CA LEU A 61 -4.40 -8.58 -13.05
C LEU A 61 -5.03 -7.69 -14.12
N ALA A 62 -4.37 -7.59 -15.27
CA ALA A 62 -4.90 -6.94 -16.46
C ALA A 62 -6.00 -7.80 -17.12
N PRO A 63 -6.91 -7.20 -17.91
CA PRO A 63 -7.98 -7.95 -18.59
C PRO A 63 -7.42 -8.99 -19.56
N GLU A 64 -6.28 -8.70 -20.19
CA GLU A 64 -5.65 -9.54 -21.21
C GLU A 64 -4.72 -10.60 -20.63
N ALA A 65 -4.61 -10.71 -19.29
CA ALA A 65 -3.76 -11.71 -18.67
C ALA A 65 -4.18 -13.13 -19.09
N THR A 66 -3.30 -13.83 -19.81
CA THR A 66 -3.55 -15.17 -20.38
C THR A 66 -3.42 -16.31 -19.37
N ASN A 67 -2.95 -16.02 -18.16
CA ASN A 67 -2.77 -17.01 -17.12
C ASN A 67 -4.11 -17.36 -16.43
N GLN A 68 -4.22 -18.61 -15.94
CA GLN A 68 -5.33 -19.14 -15.13
C GLN A 68 -5.47 -18.46 -13.75
N ALA A 69 -4.91 -17.26 -13.55
CA ALA A 69 -5.08 -16.51 -12.32
C ALA A 69 -6.58 -16.24 -12.12
N THR A 70 -7.13 -16.88 -11.09
CA THR A 70 -8.50 -16.65 -10.62
C THR A 70 -8.49 -15.38 -9.78
N GLY A 71 -9.23 -14.37 -10.20
CA GLY A 71 -9.26 -13.08 -9.50
C GLY A 71 -9.95 -11.97 -10.28
N GLN A 72 -10.25 -10.87 -9.58
CA GLN A 72 -10.81 -9.67 -10.19
C GLN A 72 -9.77 -9.07 -11.15
N ARG A 73 -10.20 -8.81 -12.40
CA ARG A 73 -9.37 -8.19 -13.43
C ARG A 73 -9.69 -6.71 -13.50
N PHE A 74 -8.65 -5.90 -13.43
CA PHE A 74 -8.75 -4.46 -13.53
C PHE A 74 -8.88 -4.04 -15.00
N ASN A 75 -9.95 -3.34 -15.38
CA ASN A 75 -10.16 -2.83 -16.73
C ASN A 75 -9.59 -1.41 -16.89
N HIS A 76 -8.37 -1.32 -17.40
CA HIS A 76 -7.69 -0.05 -17.61
C HIS A 76 -8.39 0.87 -18.62
N SER A 77 -9.03 0.31 -19.65
CA SER A 77 -9.76 1.04 -20.69
C SER A 77 -11.05 1.69 -20.19
N ALA A 78 -11.61 1.19 -19.08
CA ALA A 78 -12.77 1.79 -18.43
C ALA A 78 -12.42 2.93 -17.46
N SER A 79 -11.15 3.34 -17.39
CA SER A 79 -10.72 4.40 -16.50
C SER A 79 -10.40 5.70 -17.22
N THR A 80 -10.72 6.83 -16.57
CA THR A 80 -10.32 8.17 -16.97
C THR A 80 -8.97 8.62 -16.40
N THR A 81 -8.36 7.87 -15.48
CA THR A 81 -7.11 8.26 -14.78
C THR A 81 -5.93 7.33 -15.04
N THR A 82 -6.13 6.22 -15.77
CA THR A 82 -5.01 5.36 -16.17
C THR A 82 -4.13 6.10 -17.16
N ASN A 83 -2.81 6.06 -16.95
CA ASN A 83 -1.82 6.44 -17.95
C ASN A 83 -0.92 5.24 -18.26
N LEU A 84 -0.94 4.76 -19.50
CA LEU A 84 -0.16 3.60 -19.97
C LEU A 84 1.07 4.00 -20.79
N THR A 85 1.30 5.30 -20.99
CA THR A 85 2.45 5.79 -21.75
C THR A 85 3.63 5.89 -20.79
N ARG A 86 4.69 5.11 -21.05
CA ARG A 86 5.95 5.13 -20.31
C ARG A 86 6.93 6.13 -20.90
#